data_AF-A0A3S0YB94-F1
#
_entry.id   AF-A0A3S0YB94-F1
#
_cell.length_a   1.000
_cell.length_b   1.000
_cell.length_c   1.000
_cell.angle_alpha   90.00
_cell.angle_beta   90.00
_cell.angle_gamma   90.00
#
_symmetry.space_group_name_H-M   'P 1'
#
loop_
_entity.id
_entity.type
_entity.pdbx_description
1 polymer ?
#
loop_
_entity_poly.entity_id
_entity_poly.type
_entity_poly.pdbx_seq_one_letter_code
_entity_poly.pdbx_strand_id
1 'polypeptide(L)'
;MIPELRERENHLFPHSIPDTLLNWEDQNGQAYRAFVDPKHVIGASIKGHPENVPPEEVVNRIERYATYFGSRDNALYVWYKPLGIFIAHEGKHRVAFMRSHDQPAIAAWVQEADYPAPSRITIIEPSDERDEWLAMLDGRYIQVLRRPNIARKILDAYGVKTTSWQNIDHLPDEKMVRLAIYERRLHRPARTRKEIDRTLDLQAHLARMAKDSQEQYFHCHDLGPYRLDWNRNIVVMCLMLFTGLLLVKFDHDWSIRTGIGLVGVTSGMMLSQKLTRFTGPRKLKS
;
A
#
# COMPACT_ATOMS: atom_id res chain seq x y z
N MET A 1 -29.51 11.96 -28.48
CA MET A 1 -28.16 11.78 -27.90
C MET A 1 -27.68 13.17 -27.50
N ILE A 2 -27.89 13.54 -26.23
CA ILE A 2 -27.81 14.92 -25.74
C ILE A 2 -26.35 15.20 -25.29
N PRO A 3 -25.66 16.21 -25.85
CA PRO A 3 -24.26 16.52 -25.53
C PRO A 3 -24.00 16.98 -24.08
N GLU A 4 -25.03 17.42 -23.36
CA GLU A 4 -24.92 18.04 -22.02
C GLU A 4 -24.58 17.08 -20.87
N LEU A 5 -24.68 15.75 -21.07
CA LEU A 5 -24.28 14.80 -20.03
C LEU A 5 -22.77 14.53 -20.00
N ARG A 6 -22.03 14.92 -21.04
CA ARG A 6 -20.57 14.70 -21.12
C ARG A 6 -19.77 15.80 -20.42
N GLU A 7 -20.33 16.98 -20.24
CA GLU A 7 -19.66 18.10 -19.56
C GLU A 7 -19.81 18.07 -18.03
N ARG A 8 -20.79 17.34 -17.49
CA ARG A 8 -20.95 17.20 -16.02
C ARG A 8 -20.07 16.13 -15.38
N GLU A 9 -19.51 15.19 -16.15
CA GLU A 9 -18.56 14.19 -15.63
C GLU A 9 -17.12 14.73 -15.48
N ASN A 10 -16.78 15.84 -16.15
CA ASN A 10 -15.42 16.41 -16.12
C ASN A 10 -15.14 17.33 -14.92
N HIS A 11 -16.12 17.60 -14.05
CA HIS A 11 -15.97 18.52 -12.91
C HIS A 11 -15.92 17.85 -11.53
N LEU A 12 -15.92 16.52 -11.43
CA LEU A 12 -15.96 15.80 -10.15
C LEU A 12 -14.66 15.10 -9.73
N PHE A 13 -13.62 15.13 -10.57
CA PHE A 13 -12.30 14.63 -10.20
C PHE A 13 -11.26 15.65 -10.67
N PRO A 14 -10.71 16.49 -9.78
CA PRO A 14 -9.59 17.31 -10.18
C PRO A 14 -8.49 16.37 -10.68
N HIS A 15 -8.03 16.65 -11.89
CA HIS A 15 -6.91 16.01 -12.54
C HIS A 15 -5.84 15.63 -11.51
N SER A 16 -5.44 14.36 -11.56
CA SER A 16 -4.30 13.78 -10.86
C SER A 16 -3.19 14.82 -10.71
N ILE A 17 -3.12 15.45 -9.53
CA ILE A 17 -1.92 16.16 -9.10
C ILE A 17 -0.81 15.11 -9.25
N PRO A 18 0.22 15.36 -10.07
CA PRO A 18 1.29 14.38 -10.22
C PRO A 18 1.82 14.06 -8.82
N ASP A 19 2.15 12.78 -8.57
CA ASP A 19 2.61 12.20 -7.29
C ASP A 19 3.90 12.82 -6.71
N THR A 20 4.21 14.07 -7.06
CA THR A 20 5.19 14.97 -6.44
C THR A 20 5.16 14.95 -4.91
N LEU A 21 4.01 14.66 -4.31
CA LEU A 21 3.80 14.68 -2.88
C LEU A 21 4.37 13.46 -2.14
N LEU A 22 4.44 12.30 -2.79
CA LEU A 22 5.11 11.08 -2.29
C LEU A 22 6.58 11.02 -2.71
N ASN A 23 6.98 11.84 -3.68
CA ASN A 23 8.33 11.86 -4.25
C ASN A 23 9.21 12.96 -3.63
N TRP A 24 8.91 13.43 -2.42
CA TRP A 24 9.74 14.42 -1.72
C TRP A 24 11.16 13.88 -1.46
N GLU A 25 11.33 12.56 -1.34
CA GLU A 25 12.66 11.91 -1.28
C GLU A 25 13.40 11.90 -2.63
N ASP A 26 12.73 12.13 -3.76
CA ASP A 26 13.37 12.20 -5.09
C ASP A 26 13.87 13.62 -5.42
N GLN A 27 13.41 14.63 -4.67
CA GLN A 27 13.79 16.04 -4.82
C GLN A 27 15.04 16.38 -4.01
N ASN A 28 16.06 15.52 -4.09
CA ASN A 28 17.28 15.76 -3.35
C ASN A 28 18.20 16.74 -4.10
N GLY A 29 18.82 17.65 -3.36
CA GLY A 29 19.80 18.59 -3.89
C GLY A 29 21.05 17.92 -4.45
N GLN A 30 21.91 18.69 -5.10
CA GLN A 30 23.22 18.17 -5.53
C GLN A 30 24.10 17.92 -4.32
N ALA A 31 24.70 16.73 -4.22
CA ALA A 31 25.58 16.42 -3.11
C ALA A 31 26.89 17.23 -3.14
N TYR A 32 27.28 17.79 -2.00
CA TYR A 32 28.48 18.60 -1.78
C TYR A 32 29.34 18.02 -0.64
N ARG A 33 30.58 18.49 -0.49
CA ARG A 33 31.50 18.01 0.55
C ARG A 33 31.31 18.83 1.83
N ALA A 34 31.16 18.16 2.97
CA ALA A 34 31.09 18.81 4.28
C ALA A 34 31.70 17.96 5.40
N PHE A 35 32.17 18.63 6.44
CA PHE A 35 32.56 18.00 7.70
C PHE A 35 31.32 17.91 8.60
N VAL A 36 30.95 16.70 9.00
CA VAL A 36 29.71 16.45 9.75
C VAL A 36 30.05 15.86 11.11
N ASP A 37 29.50 16.44 12.18
CA ASP A 37 29.65 15.90 13.53
C ASP A 37 28.87 14.57 13.64
N PRO A 38 29.54 13.45 13.98
CA PRO A 38 28.89 12.16 14.08
C PRO A 38 27.77 12.10 15.13
N LYS A 39 27.71 13.02 16.09
CA LYS A 39 26.63 13.10 17.10
C LYS A 39 25.27 13.44 16.47
N HIS A 40 25.26 14.16 15.34
CA HIS A 40 24.04 14.57 14.64
C HIS A 40 23.63 13.62 13.51
N VAL A 41 24.37 12.52 13.31
CA VAL A 41 24.14 11.56 12.21
C VAL A 41 23.49 10.28 12.71
N ILE A 42 22.30 9.96 12.20
CA ILE A 42 21.65 8.67 12.41
C ILE A 42 22.29 7.65 11.46
N GLY A 43 22.91 6.63 12.05
CA GLY A 43 23.52 5.52 11.32
C GLY A 43 23.82 4.35 12.27
N ALA A 44 23.54 3.14 11.82
CA ALA A 44 23.84 1.91 12.56
C ALA A 44 24.82 1.05 11.76
N SER A 45 25.92 0.66 12.41
CA SER A 45 26.83 -0.36 11.89
C SER A 45 26.25 -1.74 12.17
N ILE A 46 26.09 -2.55 11.12
CA ILE A 46 25.56 -3.93 11.24
C ILE A 46 26.60 -5.03 10.96
N LYS A 47 27.79 -4.67 10.50
CA LYS A 47 28.83 -5.63 10.03
C LYS A 47 30.28 -5.19 10.31
N GLY A 48 30.49 -4.06 10.98
CA GLY A 48 31.81 -3.46 11.17
C GLY A 48 31.78 -2.57 12.39
N HIS A 49 31.80 -3.22 13.54
CA HIS A 49 31.74 -2.52 14.81
C HIS A 49 33.08 -1.85 15.11
N PRO A 50 33.09 -0.72 15.85
CA PRO A 50 34.33 -0.03 16.16
C PRO A 50 35.36 -0.90 16.89
N GLU A 51 34.89 -1.80 17.78
CA GLU A 51 35.71 -2.74 18.53
C GLU A 51 36.44 -3.77 17.67
N ASN A 52 36.02 -3.98 16.41
CA ASN A 52 36.67 -4.91 15.50
C ASN A 52 37.90 -4.30 14.81
N VAL A 53 38.20 -3.03 15.07
CA VAL A 53 39.36 -2.33 14.50
C VAL A 53 40.58 -2.57 15.39
N PRO A 54 41.70 -3.08 14.85
CA PRO A 54 42.93 -3.25 15.61
C PRO A 54 43.41 -1.90 16.20
N PRO A 55 43.89 -1.85 17.46
CA PRO A 55 44.30 -0.60 18.11
C PRO A 55 45.32 0.21 17.30
N GLU A 56 46.25 -0.47 16.61
CA GLU A 56 47.28 0.14 15.77
C GLU A 56 46.72 0.84 14.52
N GLU A 57 45.51 0.49 14.07
CA GLU A 57 44.85 1.12 12.92
C GLU A 57 43.99 2.33 13.32
N VAL A 58 43.69 2.50 14.61
CA VAL A 58 42.69 3.47 15.08
C VAL A 58 43.05 4.89 14.66
N VAL A 59 44.29 5.32 14.94
CA VAL A 59 44.77 6.68 14.63
C VAL A 59 44.69 6.95 13.13
N ASN A 60 45.18 6.02 12.31
CA ASN A 60 45.17 6.14 10.85
C ASN A 60 43.73 6.20 10.30
N ARG A 61 42.80 5.44 10.87
CA ARG A 61 41.39 5.48 10.45
C ARG A 61 40.69 6.77 10.87
N ILE A 62 40.97 7.28 12.06
CA ILE A 62 40.48 8.59 12.53
C ILE A 62 40.94 9.67 11.56
N GLU A 63 42.23 9.76 11.29
CA GLU A 63 42.81 10.75 10.38
C GLU A 63 42.19 10.64 8.98
N ARG A 64 42.06 9.42 8.46
CA ARG A 64 41.43 9.17 7.16
C ARG A 64 39.98 9.61 7.14
N TYR A 65 39.17 9.28 8.13
CA TYR A 65 37.75 9.66 8.13
C TYR A 65 37.52 11.13 8.44
N ALA A 66 38.44 11.78 9.16
CA ALA A 66 38.39 13.21 9.43
C ALA A 66 38.78 14.06 8.21
N THR A 67 39.57 13.54 7.26
CA THR A 67 40.14 14.32 6.15
C THR A 67 39.67 13.89 4.75
N TYR A 68 39.39 12.60 4.55
CA TYR A 68 39.12 12.03 3.23
C TYR A 68 37.64 11.76 2.96
N PHE A 69 37.05 12.61 2.11
CA PHE A 69 35.64 12.56 1.69
C PHE A 69 35.24 11.26 0.96
N GLY A 70 36.17 10.61 0.25
CA GLY A 70 35.85 9.45 -0.59
C GLY A 70 34.86 9.75 -1.72
N SER A 71 34.22 8.70 -2.22
CA SER A 71 33.11 8.78 -3.19
C SER A 71 31.75 8.81 -2.48
N ARG A 72 30.70 9.14 -3.22
CA ARG A 72 29.32 9.11 -2.74
C ARG A 72 28.88 7.70 -2.32
N ASP A 73 29.40 6.66 -2.97
CA ASP A 73 29.13 5.26 -2.61
C ASP A 73 29.78 4.83 -1.29
N ASN A 74 30.74 5.62 -0.79
CA ASN A 74 31.47 5.29 0.44
C ASN A 74 30.99 6.10 1.66
N ALA A 75 30.64 7.37 1.47
CA ALA A 75 30.23 8.27 2.56
C ALA A 75 29.30 9.38 2.01
N LEU A 76 28.02 9.07 1.94
CA LEU A 76 26.94 9.99 1.56
C LEU A 76 25.91 10.07 2.68
N TYR A 77 25.69 11.27 3.19
CA TYR A 77 24.71 11.57 4.23
C TYR A 77 23.59 12.43 3.64
N VAL A 78 22.36 12.09 3.97
CA VAL A 78 21.18 12.89 3.61
C VAL A 78 20.86 13.81 4.78
N TRP A 79 20.81 15.11 4.54
CA TRP A 79 20.46 16.11 5.53
C TRP A 79 19.00 16.52 5.35
N TYR A 80 18.14 16.06 6.26
CA TYR A 80 16.77 16.54 6.34
C TYR A 80 16.75 17.86 7.09
N LYS A 81 16.99 18.94 6.34
CA LYS A 81 17.22 20.27 6.88
C LYS A 81 16.12 20.75 7.84
N PRO A 82 14.81 20.57 7.55
CA PRO A 82 13.76 20.97 8.48
C PRO A 82 13.80 20.21 9.81
N LEU A 83 14.25 18.95 9.80
CA LEU A 83 14.37 18.11 10.98
C LEU A 83 15.68 18.32 11.75
N GLY A 84 16.68 18.96 11.15
CA GLY A 84 18.01 19.13 11.74
C GLY A 84 18.80 17.83 11.91
N ILE A 85 18.40 16.75 11.21
CA ILE A 85 19.04 15.42 11.32
C ILE A 85 19.77 15.04 10.04
N PHE A 86 20.92 14.39 10.21
CA PHE A 86 21.60 13.70 9.12
C PHE A 86 21.28 12.20 9.18
N ILE A 87 21.02 11.57 8.04
CA ILE A 87 20.93 10.12 7.94
C ILE A 87 22.09 9.64 7.07
N ALA A 88 22.91 8.75 7.61
CA ALA A 88 23.98 8.14 6.83
C ALA A 88 23.38 7.19 5.80
N HIS A 89 23.28 7.60 4.53
CA HIS A 89 22.88 6.71 3.44
C HIS A 89 23.97 5.66 3.24
N GLU A 90 25.20 6.12 3.02
CA GLU A 90 26.44 5.34 3.02
C GLU A 90 27.36 5.74 4.16
N GLY A 91 28.37 4.92 4.47
CA GLY A 91 29.38 5.27 5.48
C GLY A 91 28.92 5.13 6.94
N LYS A 92 27.90 4.30 7.22
CA LYS A 92 27.38 4.06 8.57
C LYS A 92 28.46 3.56 9.56
N HIS A 93 29.45 2.81 9.06
CA HIS A 93 30.62 2.38 9.84
C HIS A 93 31.47 3.56 10.28
N ARG A 94 31.71 4.56 9.41
CA ARG A 94 32.46 5.76 9.76
C ARG A 94 31.79 6.52 10.90
N VAL A 95 30.46 6.65 10.83
CA VAL A 95 29.66 7.28 11.89
C VAL A 95 29.85 6.58 13.24
N ALA A 96 29.67 5.26 13.27
CA ALA A 96 29.82 4.48 14.50
C ALA A 96 31.25 4.57 15.05
N PHE A 97 32.26 4.39 14.19
CA PHE A 97 33.68 4.41 14.56
C PHE A 97 34.10 5.77 15.11
N MET A 98 33.80 6.85 14.39
CA MET A 98 34.19 8.20 14.80
C MET A 98 33.46 8.63 16.09
N ARG A 99 32.19 8.25 16.25
CA ARG A 99 31.43 8.48 17.49
C ARG A 99 32.05 7.75 18.69
N SER A 100 32.43 6.47 18.53
CA SER A 100 33.00 5.69 19.62
C SER A 100 34.37 6.17 20.10
N HIS A 101 35.05 7.00 19.28
CA HIS A 101 36.34 7.60 19.61
C HIS A 101 36.21 9.11 19.86
N ASP A 102 34.99 9.61 20.12
CA ASP A 102 34.68 11.02 20.42
C ASP A 102 35.24 12.02 19.41
N GLN A 103 35.31 11.62 18.14
CA GLN A 103 35.84 12.48 17.08
C GLN A 103 34.79 13.51 16.62
N PRO A 104 35.17 14.78 16.41
CA PRO A 104 34.21 15.86 16.22
C PRO A 104 33.66 15.98 14.79
N ALA A 105 34.29 15.32 13.81
CA ALA A 105 33.97 15.53 12.41
C ALA A 105 34.27 14.31 11.53
N ILE A 106 33.42 14.09 10.54
CA ILE A 106 33.62 13.14 9.45
C ILE A 106 33.61 13.91 8.13
N ALA A 107 34.62 13.69 7.29
CA ALA A 107 34.61 14.11 5.90
C ALA A 107 33.62 13.23 5.09
N ALA A 108 32.50 13.80 4.67
CA ALA A 108 31.46 13.09 3.92
C ALA A 108 30.85 13.96 2.81
N TRP A 109 30.21 13.30 1.85
CA TRP A 109 29.29 13.96 0.94
C TRP A 109 27.95 14.15 1.65
N VAL A 110 27.40 15.36 1.57
CA VAL A 110 26.10 15.72 2.11
C VAL A 110 25.17 16.04 0.96
N GLN A 111 23.96 15.50 1.03
CA GLN A 111 22.89 15.78 0.11
C GLN A 111 21.71 16.35 0.90
N GLU A 112 21.29 17.56 0.58
CA GLU A 112 20.09 18.16 1.18
C GLU A 112 18.83 17.46 0.67
N ALA A 113 17.93 17.18 1.60
CA ALA A 113 16.61 16.68 1.33
C ALA A 113 15.58 17.53 2.09
N ASP A 114 14.48 17.81 1.43
CA ASP A 114 13.34 18.44 2.07
C ASP A 114 12.58 17.43 2.94
N TYR A 115 11.71 17.97 3.80
CA TYR A 115 10.79 17.16 4.58
C TYR A 115 9.44 17.89 4.62
N PRO A 116 8.30 17.19 4.58
CA PRO A 116 7.00 17.85 4.63
C PRO A 116 6.88 18.78 5.83
N ALA A 117 6.20 19.91 5.66
CA ALA A 117 5.93 20.85 6.74
C ALA A 117 5.17 20.14 7.87
N PRO A 118 5.45 20.45 9.15
CA PRO A 118 4.87 19.72 10.28
C PRO A 118 3.34 19.81 10.31
N SER A 119 2.76 20.93 9.85
CA SER A 119 1.32 21.15 9.76
C SER A 119 0.60 20.22 8.77
N ARG A 120 1.34 19.59 7.86
CA ARG A 120 0.81 18.62 6.89
C ARG A 120 0.79 17.20 7.42
N ILE A 121 1.53 16.94 8.50
CA ILE A 121 1.65 15.62 9.12
C ILE A 121 0.77 15.60 10.37
N THR A 122 0.05 14.51 10.57
CA THR A 122 -0.67 14.22 11.80
C THR A 122 -0.31 12.83 12.27
N ILE A 123 0.19 12.72 13.50
CA ILE A 123 0.37 11.41 14.14
C ILE A 123 -0.97 10.99 14.72
N ILE A 124 -1.38 9.76 14.41
CA ILE A 124 -2.62 9.19 14.91
C ILE A 124 -2.27 8.13 15.94
N GLU A 125 -2.76 8.32 17.16
CA GLU A 125 -2.60 7.36 18.24
C GLU A 125 -3.47 6.11 18.01
N PRO A 126 -3.00 4.94 18.47
CA PRO A 126 -3.77 3.71 18.35
C PRO A 126 -5.00 3.76 19.28
N SER A 127 -6.14 3.28 18.78
CA SER A 127 -7.38 3.19 19.56
C SER A 127 -7.38 2.00 20.53
N ASP A 128 -6.59 0.96 20.25
CA ASP A 128 -6.36 -0.23 21.10
C ASP A 128 -4.84 -0.43 21.29
N GLU A 129 -4.39 -1.03 22.40
CA GLU A 129 -2.97 -1.35 22.63
C GLU A 129 -2.34 -2.24 21.54
N ARG A 130 -3.16 -3.04 20.85
CA ARG A 130 -2.70 -3.92 19.76
C ARG A 130 -2.52 -3.20 18.43
N ASP A 131 -3.06 -2.00 18.31
CA ASP A 131 -3.06 -1.25 17.07
C ASP A 131 -1.74 -0.53 16.82
N GLU A 132 -1.40 -0.34 15.54
CA GLU A 132 -0.25 0.46 15.19
C GLU A 132 -0.52 1.96 15.29
N TRP A 133 0.52 2.70 15.71
CA TRP A 133 0.63 4.13 15.49
C TRP A 133 0.66 4.44 14.00
N LEU A 134 -0.04 5.49 13.58
CA LEU A 134 -0.08 5.91 12.18
C LEU A 134 0.46 7.33 12.03
N ALA A 135 1.00 7.63 10.85
CA ALA A 135 1.30 8.98 10.41
C ALA A 135 0.47 9.25 9.16
N MET A 136 -0.26 10.36 9.17
CA MET A 136 -1.09 10.81 8.06
C MET A 136 -0.51 12.08 7.47
N LEU A 137 -0.39 12.12 6.15
CA LEU A 137 0.04 13.28 5.38
C LEU A 137 -1.14 13.83 4.59
N ASP A 138 -1.40 15.14 4.75
CA ASP A 138 -2.45 15.92 4.08
C ASP A 138 -3.86 15.31 4.16
N GLY A 139 -4.20 14.61 5.25
CA GLY A 139 -5.51 13.99 5.41
C GLY A 139 -5.80 12.83 4.44
N ARG A 140 -4.79 12.35 3.69
CA ARG A 140 -4.98 11.41 2.58
C ARG A 140 -4.06 10.20 2.64
N TYR A 141 -2.80 10.41 2.95
CA TYR A 141 -1.77 9.39 2.83
C TYR A 141 -1.41 8.84 4.20
N ILE A 142 -1.63 7.56 4.43
CA ILE A 142 -1.40 6.92 5.72
C ILE A 142 -0.20 5.98 5.65
N GLN A 143 0.68 6.09 6.63
CA GLN A 143 1.77 5.16 6.88
C GLN A 143 1.74 4.62 8.30
N VAL A 144 2.20 3.39 8.46
CA VAL A 144 2.44 2.81 9.79
C VAL A 144 3.70 3.44 10.39
N LEU A 145 3.54 4.15 11.49
CA LEU A 145 4.64 4.81 12.19
C LEU A 145 5.48 3.78 12.93
N ARG A 146 6.66 3.49 12.39
CA ARG A 146 7.59 2.51 12.97
C ARG A 146 8.35 3.10 14.14
N ARG A 147 8.59 2.26 15.15
CA ARG A 147 9.35 2.64 16.36
C ARG A 147 8.80 3.93 17.00
N PRO A 148 7.51 3.94 17.39
CA PRO A 148 6.82 5.16 17.82
C PRO A 148 7.55 5.87 18.97
N ASN A 149 8.19 5.14 19.88
CA ASN A 149 8.95 5.71 21.00
C ASN A 149 10.09 6.66 20.58
N ILE A 150 10.66 6.48 19.39
CA ILE A 150 11.73 7.34 18.85
C ILE A 150 11.15 8.29 17.81
N ALA A 151 10.36 7.77 16.87
CA ALA A 151 9.83 8.56 15.77
C ALA A 151 8.95 9.72 16.27
N ARG A 152 8.11 9.47 17.30
CA ARG A 152 7.32 10.53 17.93
C ARG A 152 8.19 11.61 18.55
N LYS A 153 9.24 11.27 19.29
CA LYS A 153 10.13 12.28 19.91
C LYS A 153 10.73 13.23 18.86
N ILE A 154 11.12 12.70 17.71
CA ILE A 154 11.65 13.50 16.59
C ILE A 154 10.56 14.37 15.99
N LEU A 155 9.39 13.80 15.68
CA LEU A 155 8.29 14.49 15.01
C LEU A 155 7.59 15.52 15.93
N ASP A 156 7.45 15.21 17.21
CA ASP A 156 6.92 16.12 18.24
C ASP A 156 7.86 17.34 18.38
N ALA A 157 9.18 17.13 18.41
CA ALA A 157 10.17 18.21 18.44
C ALA A 157 10.16 19.04 17.13
N TYR A 158 9.81 18.42 16.01
CA TYR A 158 9.59 19.09 14.73
C TYR A 158 8.26 19.87 14.66
N GLY A 159 7.35 19.66 15.63
CA GLY A 159 6.07 20.37 15.73
C GLY A 159 4.88 19.64 15.10
N VAL A 160 5.01 18.34 14.83
CA VAL A 160 3.90 17.50 14.35
C VAL A 160 2.90 17.26 15.48
N LYS A 161 1.61 17.38 15.18
CA LYS A 161 0.54 17.16 16.16
C LYS A 161 0.17 15.68 16.25
N THR A 162 -0.14 15.24 17.47
CA THR A 162 -0.73 13.93 17.74
C THR A 162 -2.21 14.09 18.04
N THR A 163 -3.06 13.19 17.51
CA THR A 163 -4.51 13.16 17.76
C THR A 163 -5.06 11.74 17.70
N SER A 164 -6.27 11.52 18.21
CA SER A 164 -7.01 10.27 18.01
C SER A 164 -7.73 10.27 16.66
N TRP A 165 -7.99 9.07 16.13
CA TRP A 165 -8.71 8.91 14.86
C TRP A 165 -10.08 9.61 14.88
N GLN A 166 -10.79 9.49 16.00
CA GLN A 166 -12.14 10.00 16.18
C GLN A 166 -12.23 11.53 16.15
N ASN A 167 -11.12 12.22 16.41
CA ASN A 167 -11.04 13.68 16.44
C ASN A 167 -10.74 14.30 15.06
N ILE A 168 -10.63 13.49 14.01
CA ILE A 168 -10.33 13.97 12.66
C ILE A 168 -11.61 13.89 11.81
N ASP A 169 -12.10 15.07 11.43
CA ASP A 169 -13.29 15.17 10.58
C ASP A 169 -13.04 14.60 9.18
N HIS A 170 -14.12 14.12 8.56
CA HIS A 170 -14.14 13.65 7.16
C HIS A 170 -13.26 12.42 6.85
N LEU A 171 -12.71 11.75 7.86
CA LEU A 171 -12.04 10.46 7.67
C LEU A 171 -13.05 9.31 7.55
N PRO A 172 -12.70 8.27 6.78
CA PRO A 172 -13.48 7.04 6.76
C PRO A 172 -13.39 6.29 8.09
N ASP A 173 -14.23 5.26 8.24
CA ASP A 173 -14.22 4.39 9.42
C ASP A 173 -12.83 3.78 9.68
N GLU A 174 -12.36 3.89 10.92
CA GLU A 174 -11.02 3.47 11.34
C GLU A 174 -10.79 1.98 11.07
N LYS A 175 -11.80 1.15 11.37
CA LYS A 175 -11.69 -0.30 11.21
C LYS A 175 -11.48 -0.69 9.76
N MET A 176 -12.16 -0.01 8.84
CA MET A 176 -11.97 -0.21 7.40
C MET A 176 -10.53 0.15 6.98
N VAL A 177 -10.00 1.29 7.44
CA VAL A 177 -8.63 1.69 7.10
C VAL A 177 -7.59 0.72 7.67
N ARG A 178 -7.76 0.29 8.92
CA ARG A 178 -6.89 -0.70 9.53
C ARG A 178 -6.93 -2.01 8.74
N LEU A 179 -8.11 -2.49 8.37
CA LEU A 179 -8.24 -3.68 7.52
C LEU A 179 -7.45 -3.51 6.20
N ALA A 180 -7.55 -2.36 5.54
CA ALA A 180 -6.80 -2.07 4.32
C ALA A 180 -5.27 -2.08 4.53
N ILE A 181 -4.79 -1.55 5.67
CA ILE A 181 -3.38 -1.61 6.09
C ILE A 181 -2.93 -3.07 6.25
N TYR A 182 -3.77 -3.92 6.86
CA TYR A 182 -3.49 -5.35 7.05
C TYR A 182 -3.48 -6.11 5.73
N GLU A 183 -4.47 -5.91 4.87
CA GLU A 183 -4.57 -6.55 3.55
C GLU A 183 -3.39 -6.20 2.63
N ARG A 184 -2.99 -4.92 2.62
CA ARG A 184 -1.78 -4.48 1.88
C ARG A 184 -0.47 -4.82 2.58
N ARG A 185 -0.53 -5.42 3.77
CA ARG A 185 0.63 -5.82 4.59
C ARG A 185 1.55 -4.66 4.95
N LEU A 186 1.02 -3.44 5.06
CA LEU A 186 1.80 -2.25 5.42
C LEU A 186 2.31 -2.29 6.87
N HIS A 187 1.66 -3.08 7.72
CA HIS A 187 2.14 -3.46 9.06
C HIS A 187 3.43 -4.30 9.04
N ARG A 188 3.89 -4.82 7.90
CA ARG A 188 5.19 -5.53 7.79
C ARG A 188 6.32 -4.60 7.32
N PRO A 189 7.58 -4.87 7.71
CA PRO A 189 8.71 -4.11 7.19
C PRO A 189 8.69 -4.06 5.66
N ALA A 190 8.80 -2.84 5.11
CA ALA A 190 8.78 -2.63 3.67
C ALA A 190 10.00 -3.32 3.02
N ARG A 191 9.78 -3.94 1.86
CA ARG A 191 10.86 -4.55 1.06
C ARG A 191 11.58 -3.52 0.20
N THR A 192 10.92 -2.43 -0.12
CA THR A 192 11.39 -1.35 -0.97
C THR A 192 11.48 -0.06 -0.16
N ARG A 193 12.27 0.89 -0.65
CA ARG A 193 12.33 2.25 -0.09
C ARG A 193 11.29 3.19 -0.68
N LYS A 194 10.64 2.81 -1.79
CA LYS A 194 9.67 3.67 -2.49
C LYS A 194 8.46 3.94 -1.62
N GLU A 195 8.19 5.21 -1.32
CA GLU A 195 7.13 5.61 -0.40
C GLU A 195 5.73 5.12 -0.82
N ILE A 196 5.45 5.03 -2.13
CA ILE A 196 4.17 4.52 -2.66
C ILE A 196 3.85 3.08 -2.23
N ASP A 197 4.88 2.25 -2.04
CA ASP A 197 4.71 0.85 -1.63
C ASP A 197 4.41 0.71 -0.12
N ARG A 198 4.66 1.77 0.64
CA ARG A 198 4.62 1.83 2.11
C ARG A 198 3.43 2.63 2.61
N THR A 199 2.72 3.28 1.69
CA THR A 199 1.66 4.24 1.96
C THR A 199 0.32 3.71 1.47
N LEU A 200 -0.71 3.90 2.30
CA LEU A 200 -2.09 3.77 1.90
C LEU A 200 -2.61 5.14 1.45
N ASP A 201 -3.02 5.26 0.18
CA ASP A 201 -3.80 6.40 -0.28
C ASP A 201 -5.28 6.16 0.01
N LEU A 202 -5.84 6.93 0.95
CA LEU A 202 -7.23 6.82 1.38
C LEU A 202 -8.21 7.10 0.24
N GLN A 203 -7.94 8.11 -0.59
CA GLN A 203 -8.86 8.47 -1.67
C GLN A 203 -8.89 7.38 -2.73
N ALA A 204 -7.73 6.85 -3.11
CA ALA A 204 -7.65 5.72 -4.04
C ALA A 204 -8.34 4.47 -3.47
N HIS A 205 -8.19 4.22 -2.16
CA HIS A 205 -8.86 3.10 -1.50
C HIS A 205 -10.38 3.26 -1.48
N LEU A 206 -10.89 4.44 -1.12
CA LEU A 206 -12.31 4.76 -1.11
C LEU A 206 -12.92 4.70 -2.51
N ALA A 207 -12.24 5.23 -3.53
CA ALA A 207 -12.67 5.15 -4.92
C ALA A 207 -12.76 3.70 -5.40
N ARG A 208 -11.79 2.86 -5.02
CA ARG A 208 -11.83 1.42 -5.31
C ARG A 208 -13.03 0.75 -4.63
N MET A 209 -13.25 1.01 -3.34
CA MET A 209 -14.39 0.46 -2.61
C MET A 209 -15.73 0.88 -3.21
N ALA A 210 -15.90 2.16 -3.57
CA ALA A 210 -17.11 2.68 -4.19
C ALA A 210 -17.38 2.01 -5.55
N LYS A 211 -16.33 1.79 -6.34
CA LYS A 211 -16.41 1.05 -7.61
C LYS A 211 -16.78 -0.42 -7.39
N ASP A 212 -16.26 -1.03 -6.33
CA ASP A 212 -16.52 -2.44 -5.99
C ASP A 212 -17.94 -2.64 -5.41
N SER A 213 -18.52 -1.60 -4.80
CA SER A 213 -19.89 -1.60 -4.26
C SER A 213 -20.97 -1.25 -5.27
N GLN A 214 -20.62 -0.69 -6.44
CA GLN A 214 -21.59 -0.41 -7.49
C GLN A 214 -22.33 -1.69 -7.91
N GLU A 215 -23.65 -1.61 -7.92
CA GLU A 215 -24.50 -2.72 -8.35
C GLU A 215 -24.34 -2.94 -9.85
N GLN A 216 -24.05 -4.19 -10.21
CA GLN A 216 -23.96 -4.62 -11.60
C GLN A 216 -24.88 -5.82 -11.81
N TYR A 217 -25.46 -5.89 -13.01
CA TYR A 217 -26.21 -7.07 -13.43
C TYR A 217 -25.25 -8.20 -13.75
N PHE A 218 -25.50 -9.35 -13.13
CA PHE A 218 -24.77 -10.59 -13.36
C PHE A 218 -25.69 -11.65 -13.93
N HIS A 219 -25.18 -12.43 -14.87
CA HIS A 219 -25.78 -13.71 -15.16
C HIS A 219 -25.34 -14.74 -14.10
N CYS A 220 -26.10 -15.83 -13.97
CA CYS A 220 -25.78 -16.92 -13.05
C CYS A 220 -24.35 -17.47 -13.23
N HIS A 221 -23.78 -17.37 -14.45
CA HIS A 221 -22.41 -17.82 -14.75
C HIS A 221 -21.31 -16.82 -14.34
N ASP A 222 -21.65 -15.56 -14.05
CA ASP A 222 -20.69 -14.50 -13.72
C ASP A 222 -20.37 -14.42 -12.22
N LEU A 223 -21.03 -15.22 -11.38
CA LEU A 223 -20.88 -15.20 -9.93
C LEU A 223 -19.65 -16.04 -9.50
N GLY A 224 -18.48 -15.39 -9.46
CA GLY A 224 -17.19 -15.98 -9.09
C GLY A 224 -17.17 -16.77 -7.76
N PRO A 225 -17.69 -16.24 -6.63
CA PRO A 225 -17.65 -16.94 -5.34
C PRO A 225 -18.70 -18.03 -5.18
N TYR A 226 -19.71 -18.07 -6.05
CA TYR A 226 -20.83 -19.03 -6.00
C TYR A 226 -20.90 -19.82 -7.31
N ARG A 227 -19.89 -20.64 -7.55
CA ARG A 227 -19.85 -21.50 -8.75
C ARG A 227 -20.86 -22.63 -8.62
N LEU A 228 -21.96 -22.55 -9.37
CA LEU A 228 -22.71 -23.73 -9.76
C LEU A 228 -21.72 -24.71 -10.42
N ASP A 229 -21.74 -26.00 -10.06
CA ASP A 229 -20.96 -27.01 -10.78
C ASP A 229 -21.60 -27.20 -12.17
N TRP A 230 -21.14 -26.39 -13.11
CA TRP A 230 -21.72 -26.28 -14.46
C TRP A 230 -21.57 -27.58 -15.23
N ASN A 231 -20.47 -28.30 -15.03
CA ASN A 231 -20.27 -29.60 -15.68
C ASN A 231 -21.34 -30.59 -15.22
N ARG A 232 -21.59 -30.67 -13.91
CA ARG A 232 -22.63 -31.55 -13.37
C ARG A 232 -24.03 -31.14 -13.82
N ASN A 233 -24.33 -29.84 -13.82
CA ASN A 233 -25.65 -29.34 -14.24
C ASN A 233 -25.91 -29.56 -15.73
N ILE A 234 -24.94 -29.29 -16.61
CA ILE A 234 -25.06 -29.52 -18.05
C ILE A 234 -25.23 -31.02 -18.33
N VAL A 235 -24.43 -31.87 -17.68
CA VAL A 235 -24.56 -33.33 -17.84
C VAL A 235 -25.95 -33.83 -17.45
N VAL A 236 -26.50 -33.38 -16.33
CA VAL A 236 -27.86 -33.75 -15.89
C VAL A 236 -28.91 -33.28 -16.90
N MET A 237 -28.82 -32.05 -17.40
CA MET A 237 -29.77 -31.55 -18.41
C MET A 237 -29.65 -32.28 -19.74
N CYS A 238 -28.44 -32.58 -20.21
CA CYS A 238 -28.24 -33.36 -21.43
C CYS A 238 -28.82 -34.77 -21.30
N LEU A 239 -28.65 -35.40 -20.13
CA LEU A 239 -29.21 -36.72 -19.85
C LEU A 239 -30.73 -36.68 -19.86
N MET A 240 -31.35 -35.70 -19.19
CA MET A 240 -32.80 -35.51 -19.20
C MET A 240 -33.34 -35.26 -20.61
N LEU A 241 -32.70 -34.39 -21.39
CA LEU A 241 -33.09 -34.13 -22.77
C LEU A 241 -33.03 -35.40 -23.63
N PHE A 242 -31.94 -36.17 -23.50
CA PHE A 242 -31.75 -37.41 -24.24
C PHE A 242 -32.80 -38.46 -23.85
N THR A 243 -33.07 -38.65 -22.56
CA THR A 243 -34.13 -39.56 -22.08
C THR A 243 -35.51 -39.13 -22.57
N GLY A 244 -35.81 -37.82 -22.57
CA GLY A 244 -37.06 -37.29 -23.10
C GLY A 244 -37.23 -37.59 -24.59
N LEU A 245 -36.20 -37.34 -25.41
CA LEU A 245 -36.20 -37.64 -26.85
C LEU A 245 -36.33 -39.14 -27.14
N LEU A 246 -35.71 -39.98 -26.32
CA LEU A 246 -35.76 -41.43 -26.44
C LEU A 246 -37.16 -41.97 -26.09
N LEU A 247 -37.83 -41.42 -25.08
CA LEU A 247 -39.21 -41.79 -24.70
C LEU A 247 -40.24 -41.45 -25.78
N VAL A 248 -40.03 -40.37 -26.54
CA VAL A 248 -40.90 -39.98 -27.68
C VAL A 248 -40.80 -40.96 -28.84
N LYS A 249 -39.75 -41.80 -28.91
CA LYS A 249 -39.59 -42.83 -29.96
C LYS A 249 -40.38 -44.11 -29.69
N PHE A 250 -40.98 -44.27 -28.51
CA PHE A 250 -41.79 -45.45 -28.18
C PHE A 250 -43.25 -45.25 -28.59
N ASP A 251 -43.90 -46.32 -29.05
CA ASP A 251 -45.27 -46.32 -29.59
C ASP A 251 -46.38 -46.31 -28.52
N HIS A 252 -46.03 -46.06 -27.25
CA HIS A 252 -47.00 -46.02 -26.15
C HIS A 252 -47.37 -44.57 -25.81
N ASP A 253 -48.65 -44.26 -25.71
CA ASP A 253 -49.13 -42.89 -25.48
C ASP A 253 -48.59 -42.30 -24.15
N TRP A 254 -48.44 -43.12 -23.10
CA TRP A 254 -47.89 -42.67 -21.82
C TRP A 254 -46.41 -42.28 -21.90
N SER A 255 -45.60 -42.97 -22.72
CA SER A 255 -44.17 -42.67 -22.87
C SER A 255 -43.96 -41.40 -23.69
N ILE A 256 -44.75 -41.19 -24.74
CA ILE A 256 -44.71 -39.98 -25.57
C ILE A 256 -45.04 -38.74 -24.73
N ARG A 257 -46.12 -38.78 -23.94
CA ARG A 257 -46.51 -37.66 -23.06
C ARG A 257 -45.44 -37.34 -22.01
N THR A 258 -44.86 -38.38 -21.40
CA THR A 258 -43.77 -38.23 -20.42
C THR A 258 -42.53 -37.62 -21.09
N GLY A 259 -42.16 -38.08 -22.28
CA GLY A 259 -41.03 -37.57 -23.05
C GLY A 259 -41.18 -36.10 -23.42
N ILE A 260 -42.35 -35.68 -23.91
CA ILE A 260 -42.66 -34.28 -24.22
C ILE A 260 -42.55 -33.41 -22.97
N GLY A 261 -43.10 -33.86 -21.83
CA GLY A 261 -43.00 -33.16 -20.56
C GLY A 261 -41.54 -32.95 -20.12
N LEU A 262 -40.71 -33.98 -20.25
CA LEU A 262 -39.30 -33.94 -19.84
C LEU A 262 -38.47 -33.00 -20.72
N VAL A 263 -38.71 -33.00 -22.03
CA VAL A 263 -38.10 -32.04 -22.97
C VAL A 263 -38.52 -30.60 -22.63
N GLY A 264 -39.80 -30.38 -22.33
CA GLY A 264 -40.33 -29.07 -21.94
C GLY A 264 -39.68 -28.54 -20.66
N VAL A 265 -39.61 -29.36 -19.60
CA VAL A 265 -38.96 -29.00 -18.33
C VAL A 265 -37.48 -28.67 -18.53
N THR A 266 -36.75 -29.52 -19.26
CA THR A 266 -35.31 -29.32 -19.50
C THR A 266 -35.03 -28.05 -20.29
N SER A 267 -35.83 -27.79 -21.34
CA SER A 267 -35.73 -26.57 -22.14
C SER A 267 -36.06 -25.33 -21.32
N GLY A 268 -37.08 -25.41 -20.45
CA GLY A 268 -37.44 -24.35 -19.50
C GLY A 268 -36.34 -24.05 -18.50
N MET A 269 -35.68 -25.08 -17.94
CA MET A 269 -34.54 -24.92 -17.03
C MET A 269 -33.35 -24.25 -17.74
N MET A 270 -32.98 -24.68 -18.95
CA MET A 270 -31.92 -24.05 -19.74
C MET A 270 -32.22 -22.58 -20.06
N LEU A 271 -33.47 -22.26 -20.42
CA LEU A 271 -33.87 -20.88 -20.72
C LEU A 271 -33.90 -20.02 -19.46
N SER A 272 -34.39 -20.57 -18.34
CA SER A 272 -34.44 -19.86 -17.05
C SER A 272 -33.05 -19.38 -16.63
N GLN A 273 -32.01 -20.19 -16.81
CA GLN A 273 -30.63 -19.83 -16.46
C GLN A 273 -30.06 -18.68 -17.29
N LYS A 274 -30.51 -18.51 -18.54
CA LYS A 274 -30.14 -17.34 -19.37
C LYS A 274 -30.93 -16.09 -18.99
N LEU A 275 -32.16 -16.26 -18.50
CA LEU A 275 -33.07 -15.17 -18.18
C LEU A 275 -32.90 -14.65 -16.74
N THR A 276 -32.50 -15.51 -15.79
CA THR A 276 -32.26 -15.12 -14.41
C THR A 276 -31.05 -14.19 -14.34
N ARG A 277 -31.33 -12.93 -14.00
CA ARG A 277 -30.33 -11.90 -13.73
C ARG A 277 -30.31 -11.65 -12.24
N PHE A 278 -29.11 -11.59 -11.68
CA PHE A 278 -28.90 -11.21 -10.30
C PHE A 278 -28.34 -9.79 -10.25
N THR A 279 -28.82 -8.99 -9.32
CA THR A 279 -28.20 -7.71 -8.97
C THR A 279 -27.29 -7.96 -7.78
N GLY A 280 -26.07 -7.44 -7.85
CA GLY A 280 -25.15 -7.53 -6.73
C GLY A 280 -23.95 -6.60 -6.88
N PRO A 281 -23.09 -6.50 -5.86
CA PRO A 281 -21.91 -5.66 -5.92
C PRO A 281 -20.89 -6.21 -6.93
N ARG A 282 -20.24 -5.31 -7.69
CA ARG A 282 -19.23 -5.60 -8.72
C ARG A 282 -18.17 -6.62 -8.30
N LYS A 283 -17.77 -6.63 -7.02
CA LYS A 283 -16.78 -7.58 -6.48
C LYS A 283 -17.15 -9.06 -6.66
N LEU A 284 -18.42 -9.40 -6.89
CA LEU A 284 -18.88 -10.78 -7.12
C LEU A 284 -18.42 -11.37 -8.46
N LYS A 285 -17.88 -10.55 -9.37
CA LYS A 285 -17.36 -11.00 -10.67
C LYS A 285 -15.96 -11.62 -10.60
N SER A 286 -15.24 -11.42 -9.50
CA SER A 286 -13.82 -11.78 -9.32
C SER A 286 -13.63 -13.24 -8.89
#